data_AF-A0A8S2PCR2-F1
#
_entry.id   AF-A0A8S2PCR2-F1
#
_cell.length_a   1.000
_cell.length_b   1.000
_cell.length_c   1.000
_cell.angle_alpha   90.00
_cell.angle_beta   90.00
_cell.angle_gamma   90.00
#
_symmetry.space_group_name_H-M   'P 1'
#
loop_
_entity.id
_entity.type
_entity.pdbx_description
1 polymer ?
#
loop_
_entity_poly.entity_id
_entity_poly.type
_entity_poly.pdbx_seq_one_letter_code
_entity_poly.pdbx_strand_id
1 'polypeptide(L)'
;MVFLISTLEKYFSFLDKIQPDTLFYALILITWIISTWEHYLSYRQYQNYKRCQNVPAELTDVMTDDELNKARLYAMDKMRYNEIHSIFNQVETTILLLIGVLPWLWQTSGNILAKYNYFNYEILQSIVFVGIIMIYSTISNIPWSYYYHFVLEEKHGFNKQTVKFFIKDTIKKLLVTCILTLPIVSLLIKIIQI
;
A
#
# COMPACT_ATOMS: atom_id res chain seq x y z
N MET A 1 10.11 -32.10 -3.67
CA MET A 1 9.68 -31.13 -2.65
C MET A 1 10.65 -31.11 -1.46
N VAL A 2 10.87 -32.24 -0.77
CA VAL A 2 11.79 -32.35 0.39
C VAL A 2 13.23 -31.92 0.09
N PHE A 3 13.79 -32.28 -1.07
CA PHE A 3 15.15 -31.89 -1.47
C PHE A 3 15.31 -30.38 -1.72
N LEU A 4 14.26 -29.72 -2.21
CA LEU A 4 14.27 -28.28 -2.47
C LEU A 4 14.18 -27.50 -1.15
N ILE A 5 13.36 -27.99 -0.22
CA ILE A 5 13.23 -27.45 1.13
C ILE A 5 14.55 -27.58 1.91
N SER A 6 15.20 -28.75 1.90
CA SER A 6 16.48 -28.93 2.60
C SER A 6 17.63 -28.12 2.00
N THR A 7 17.60 -27.91 0.68
CA THR A 7 18.57 -27.03 0.01
C THR A 7 18.34 -25.57 0.40
N LEU A 8 17.08 -25.13 0.47
CA LEU A 8 16.74 -23.78 0.91
C LEU A 8 17.05 -23.57 2.41
N GLU A 9 16.75 -24.53 3.28
CA GLU A 9 17.12 -24.49 4.71
C GLU A 9 18.63 -24.31 4.88
N LYS A 10 19.44 -25.05 4.11
CA LYS A 10 20.90 -24.90 4.15
C LYS A 10 21.34 -23.49 3.72
N TYR A 11 20.71 -22.91 2.71
CA TYR A 11 20.97 -21.54 2.25
C TYR A 11 20.46 -20.47 3.21
N PHE A 12 19.42 -20.72 4.00
CA PHE A 12 18.87 -19.76 4.97
C PHE A 12 19.38 -19.94 6.39
N SER A 13 20.07 -21.05 6.70
CA SER A 13 20.69 -21.33 8.01
C SER A 13 21.72 -20.29 8.49
N PHE A 14 22.21 -19.43 7.60
CA PHE A 14 23.04 -18.29 7.99
C PHE A 14 22.21 -17.15 8.62
N LEU A 15 20.92 -17.02 8.29
CA LEU A 15 20.03 -16.02 8.87
C LEU A 15 19.79 -16.28 10.36
N ASP A 16 19.76 -17.55 10.77
CA ASP A 16 19.63 -17.95 12.18
C ASP A 16 20.83 -17.50 13.04
N LYS A 17 21.95 -17.17 12.42
CA LYS A 17 23.15 -16.64 13.11
C LYS A 17 23.14 -15.13 13.27
N ILE A 18 22.23 -14.42 12.59
CA ILE A 18 22.11 -12.97 12.61
C ILE A 18 21.15 -12.58 13.74
N GLN A 19 21.51 -11.57 14.53
CA GLN A 19 20.62 -11.06 15.58
C GLN A 19 19.31 -10.52 14.98
N PRO A 20 18.13 -10.81 15.57
CA PRO A 20 16.84 -10.37 15.04
C PRO A 20 16.75 -8.85 14.79
N ASP A 21 17.36 -8.05 15.66
CA ASP A 21 17.41 -6.59 15.52
C ASP A 21 18.14 -6.17 14.24
N THR A 22 19.20 -6.89 13.88
CA THR A 22 19.96 -6.63 12.65
C THR A 22 19.10 -6.93 11.41
N LEU A 23 18.30 -8.00 11.43
CA LEU A 23 17.38 -8.33 10.35
C LEU A 23 16.28 -7.26 10.21
N PHE A 24 15.75 -6.76 11.33
CA PHE A 24 14.75 -5.70 11.34
C PHE A 24 15.29 -4.40 10.71
N TYR A 25 16.47 -3.95 11.11
CA TYR A 25 17.09 -2.76 10.51
C TYR A 25 17.49 -2.98 9.05
N ALA A 26 17.93 -4.19 8.68
CA ALA A 26 18.21 -4.55 7.29
C ALA A 26 16.94 -4.49 6.42
N LEU A 27 15.79 -4.93 6.93
CA LEU A 27 14.51 -4.85 6.22
C LEU A 27 14.14 -3.38 5.97
N ILE A 28 14.23 -2.52 6.98
CA ILE A 28 13.97 -1.08 6.83
C ILE A 28 14.92 -0.50 5.77
N LEU A 29 16.22 -0.82 5.85
CA LEU A 29 17.19 -0.33 4.89
C LEU A 29 16.86 -0.76 3.45
N ILE A 30 16.42 -2.01 3.24
CA ILE A 30 16.01 -2.50 1.93
C ILE A 30 14.79 -1.74 1.40
N THR A 31 13.77 -1.49 2.22
CA THR A 31 12.58 -0.75 1.76
C THR A 31 12.93 0.69 1.37
N TRP A 32 13.84 1.34 2.11
CA TRP A 32 14.35 2.66 1.76
C TRP A 32 15.18 2.67 0.48
N ILE A 33 15.98 1.63 0.22
CA ILE A 33 16.71 1.49 -1.05
C ILE A 33 15.73 1.39 -2.22
N ILE A 34 14.70 0.54 -2.10
CA ILE A 34 13.68 0.36 -3.13
C ILE A 34 12.93 1.68 -3.36
N SER A 35 12.49 2.33 -2.30
CA SER A 35 11.77 3.62 -2.38
C SER A 35 12.63 4.71 -3.04
N THR A 36 13.92 4.77 -2.72
CA THR A 36 14.86 5.73 -3.34
C THR A 36 15.05 5.44 -4.83
N TRP A 37 15.10 4.16 -5.21
CA TRP A 37 15.19 3.75 -6.60
C TRP A 37 13.93 4.12 -7.40
N GLU A 38 12.74 3.88 -6.84
CA GLU A 38 11.48 4.28 -7.45
C GLU A 38 11.40 5.80 -7.62
N HIS A 39 11.76 6.56 -6.59
CA HIS A 39 11.83 8.02 -6.66
C HIS A 39 12.77 8.51 -7.77
N TYR A 40 13.92 7.87 -7.93
CA TYR A 40 14.85 8.17 -9.02
C TYR A 40 14.25 7.90 -10.40
N LEU A 41 13.55 6.77 -10.59
CA LEU A 41 12.88 6.45 -11.85
C LEU A 41 11.76 7.46 -12.16
N SER A 42 10.93 7.77 -11.17
CA SER A 42 9.89 8.79 -11.28
C SER A 42 10.46 10.16 -11.63
N TYR A 43 11.57 10.56 -11.00
CA TYR A 43 12.25 11.80 -11.32
C TYR A 43 12.70 11.84 -12.79
N ARG A 44 13.31 10.75 -13.29
CA ARG A 44 13.73 10.66 -14.70
C ARG A 44 12.55 10.77 -15.65
N GLN A 45 11.46 10.08 -15.37
CA GLN A 45 10.25 10.12 -16.18
C GLN A 45 9.63 11.53 -16.16
N TYR A 46 9.65 12.21 -15.01
CA TYR A 46 9.16 13.58 -14.88
C TYR A 46 9.99 14.57 -15.70
N GLN A 47 11.31 14.40 -15.75
CA GLN A 47 12.18 15.20 -16.61
C GLN A 47 11.91 14.94 -18.11
N ASN A 48 11.58 13.70 -18.48
CA ASN A 48 11.20 13.39 -19.86
C ASN A 48 9.93 14.16 -20.27
N TYR A 49 8.89 14.18 -19.44
CA TYR A 49 7.68 14.96 -19.69
C TYR A 49 7.91 16.48 -19.74
N LYS A 50 8.98 17.01 -19.14
CA LYS A 50 9.34 18.42 -19.31
C LYS A 50 9.97 18.71 -20.67
N ARG A 51 10.71 17.74 -21.23
CA ARG A 51 11.43 17.86 -22.50
C ARG A 51 10.53 17.60 -23.71
N CYS A 52 9.59 16.66 -23.61
CA CYS A 52 8.64 16.35 -24.69
C CYS A 52 7.56 17.44 -24.80
N GLN A 53 7.87 18.55 -25.47
CA GLN A 53 6.93 19.66 -25.70
C GLN A 53 6.19 19.56 -27.04
N ASN A 54 6.79 18.88 -28.02
CA ASN A 54 6.25 18.76 -29.37
C ASN A 54 5.94 17.29 -29.68
N VAL A 55 4.92 17.05 -30.50
CA VAL A 55 4.59 15.71 -30.98
C VAL A 55 5.73 15.17 -31.85
N PRO A 56 6.27 13.96 -31.58
CA PRO A 56 7.24 13.32 -32.47
C PRO A 56 6.65 13.15 -33.87
N ALA A 57 7.48 13.28 -34.91
CA ALA A 57 7.04 13.20 -36.32
C ALA A 57 6.31 11.90 -36.70
N GLU A 58 6.48 10.84 -35.91
CA GLU A 58 5.81 9.54 -36.06
C GLU A 58 4.37 9.52 -35.51
N LEU A 59 4.01 10.50 -34.67
CA LEU A 59 2.75 10.54 -33.92
C LEU A 59 1.84 11.71 -34.33
N THR A 60 2.26 12.54 -35.28
CA THR A 60 1.48 13.70 -35.77
C THR A 60 0.14 13.32 -36.37
N ASP A 61 0.02 12.11 -36.93
CA ASP A 61 -1.24 11.61 -37.50
C ASP A 61 -2.23 11.09 -36.43
N VAL A 62 -1.77 10.86 -35.20
CA VAL A 62 -2.55 10.22 -34.12
C VAL A 62 -2.92 11.22 -33.03
N MET A 63 -2.10 12.24 -32.80
CA MET A 63 -2.31 13.18 -31.69
C MET A 63 -1.91 14.61 -32.07
N THR A 64 -2.74 15.56 -31.65
CA THR A 64 -2.46 16.99 -31.80
C THR A 64 -1.52 17.51 -30.70
N ASP A 65 -0.83 18.62 -30.95
CA ASP A 65 0.03 19.26 -29.94
C ASP A 65 -0.75 19.71 -28.68
N ASP A 66 -2.02 20.08 -28.84
CA ASP A 66 -2.89 20.45 -27.71
C ASP A 66 -3.24 19.25 -26.84
N GLU A 67 -3.54 18.10 -27.47
CA GLU A 67 -3.80 16.84 -26.76
C GLU A 67 -2.54 16.33 -26.06
N LEU A 68 -1.37 16.43 -26.71
CA LEU A 68 -0.08 16.13 -26.09
C LEU A 68 0.10 16.97 -24.82
N ASN A 69 -0.10 18.27 -24.93
CA ASN A 69 0.12 19.19 -23.81
C ASN A 69 -0.85 18.92 -22.65
N LYS A 70 -2.13 18.64 -22.92
CA LYS A 70 -3.08 18.24 -21.88
C LYS A 70 -2.67 16.93 -21.21
N ALA A 71 -2.33 15.89 -21.99
CA ALA A 71 -1.90 14.60 -21.47
C ALA A 71 -0.61 14.72 -20.63
N ARG A 72 0.33 15.55 -21.08
CA ARG A 72 1.59 15.83 -20.40
C ARG A 72 1.38 16.55 -19.07
N LEU A 73 0.55 17.59 -19.03
CA LEU A 73 0.22 18.30 -17.80
C LEU A 73 -0.49 17.38 -16.79
N TYR A 74 -1.45 16.57 -17.26
CA TYR A 74 -2.11 15.55 -16.43
C TYR A 74 -1.11 14.55 -15.86
N ALA A 75 -0.24 13.97 -16.71
CA ALA A 75 0.78 13.03 -16.28
C ALA A 75 1.72 13.65 -15.24
N MET A 76 2.16 14.89 -15.45
CA MET A 76 3.05 15.60 -14.52
C MET A 76 2.40 15.87 -13.16
N ASP A 77 1.13 16.29 -13.13
CA ASP A 77 0.41 16.51 -11.88
C ASP A 77 0.16 15.19 -11.14
N LYS A 78 -0.21 14.13 -11.87
CA LYS A 78 -0.41 12.79 -11.32
C LYS A 78 0.87 12.20 -10.73
N MET A 79 2.00 12.38 -11.42
CA MET A 79 3.30 11.97 -10.91
C MET A 79 3.65 12.70 -9.62
N ARG A 80 3.47 14.02 -9.56
CA ARG A 80 3.72 14.80 -8.34
C ARG A 80 2.89 14.30 -7.16
N TYR A 81 1.61 14.02 -7.38
CA TYR A 81 0.74 13.44 -6.36
C TYR A 81 1.28 12.07 -5.89
N ASN A 82 1.60 11.18 -6.82
CA ASN A 82 2.11 9.84 -6.51
C ASN A 82 3.41 9.90 -5.71
N GLU A 83 4.34 10.80 -6.06
CA GLU A 83 5.60 10.96 -5.34
C GLU A 83 5.40 11.42 -3.90
N ILE A 84 4.55 12.45 -3.69
CA ILE A 84 4.27 12.96 -2.35
C ILE A 84 3.58 11.88 -1.50
N HIS A 85 2.60 11.19 -2.08
CA HIS A 85 1.89 10.10 -1.40
C HIS A 85 2.82 8.93 -1.08
N SER A 86 3.71 8.54 -2.00
CA SER A 86 4.67 7.46 -1.79
C SER A 86 5.65 7.77 -0.66
N ILE A 87 6.21 8.99 -0.64
CA ILE A 87 7.10 9.44 0.44
C ILE A 87 6.37 9.41 1.78
N PHE A 88 5.13 9.89 1.83
CA PHE A 88 4.33 9.83 3.05
C PHE A 88 4.14 8.39 3.52
N ASN A 89 3.73 7.48 2.63
CA ASN A 89 3.51 6.07 2.98
C ASN A 89 4.80 5.38 3.44
N GLN A 90 5.95 5.70 2.82
CA GLN A 90 7.24 5.17 3.23
C GLN A 90 7.63 5.65 4.64
N VAL A 91 7.41 6.93 4.94
CA VAL A 91 7.66 7.52 6.26
C VAL A 91 6.69 6.96 7.29
N GLU A 92 5.39 6.91 7.00
CA GLU A 92 4.36 6.33 7.86
C GLU A 92 4.71 4.88 8.20
N THR A 93 4.99 4.05 7.19
CA THR A 93 5.38 2.64 7.39
C THR A 93 6.62 2.52 8.26
N THR A 94 7.65 3.33 8.01
CA THR A 94 8.88 3.32 8.82
C THR A 94 8.58 3.69 10.28
N ILE A 95 7.77 4.72 10.52
CA ILE A 95 7.39 5.14 11.87
C ILE A 95 6.58 4.04 12.57
N LEU A 96 5.59 3.45 11.90
CA LEU A 96 4.76 2.37 12.45
C LEU A 96 5.60 1.14 12.84
N LEU A 97 6.61 0.81 12.02
CA LEU A 97 7.54 -0.28 12.31
C LEU A 97 8.44 0.05 13.50
N LEU A 98 9.06 1.24 13.54
CA LEU A 98 9.97 1.64 14.62
C LEU A 98 9.27 1.76 15.98
N ILE A 99 8.02 2.23 16.00
CA ILE A 99 7.20 2.34 17.22
C ILE A 99 6.70 0.95 17.67
N GLY A 100 6.70 -0.05 16.78
CA GLY A 100 6.16 -1.37 17.10
C GLY A 100 4.62 -1.37 17.17
N VAL A 101 3.97 -0.63 16.26
CA VAL A 101 2.50 -0.54 16.22
C VAL A 101 1.88 -1.91 15.92
N LEU A 102 2.52 -2.77 15.15
CA LEU A 102 2.02 -4.12 14.85
C LEU A 102 1.90 -5.00 16.11
N PRO A 103 2.95 -5.19 16.94
CA PRO A 103 2.82 -5.84 18.25
C PRO A 103 1.75 -5.20 19.15
N TRP A 104 1.69 -3.87 19.18
CA TRP A 104 0.71 -3.15 19.97
C TRP A 104 -0.74 -3.40 19.51
N LEU A 105 -0.98 -3.47 18.20
CA LEU A 105 -2.28 -3.81 17.61
C LEU A 105 -2.65 -5.26 17.91
N TRP A 106 -1.69 -6.19 17.87
CA TRP A 106 -1.91 -7.58 18.22
C TRP A 106 -2.38 -7.73 19.68
N GLN A 107 -1.69 -7.05 20.61
CA GLN A 107 -2.05 -7.06 22.02
C GLN A 107 -3.41 -6.40 22.27
N THR A 108 -3.67 -5.25 21.63
CA THR A 108 -4.97 -4.58 21.68
C THR A 108 -6.09 -5.50 21.20
N SER A 109 -5.86 -6.26 20.13
CA SER A 109 -6.83 -7.23 19.61
C SER A 109 -7.16 -8.31 20.64
N GLY A 110 -6.13 -8.89 21.29
CA GLY A 110 -6.31 -9.84 22.38
C GLY A 110 -7.08 -9.24 23.58
N ASN A 111 -6.76 -8.00 23.95
CA ASN A 111 -7.46 -7.29 25.03
C ASN A 111 -8.94 -7.00 24.71
N ILE A 112 -9.28 -6.79 23.44
CA ILE A 112 -10.67 -6.65 23.01
C ILE A 112 -11.42 -7.99 23.19
N LEU A 113 -10.84 -9.10 22.76
CA LEU A 113 -11.44 -10.44 22.93
C LEU A 113 -11.57 -10.85 24.40
N ALA A 114 -10.57 -10.50 25.22
CA ALA A 114 -10.56 -10.74 26.65
C ALA A 114 -11.80 -10.15 27.34
N LYS A 115 -12.25 -8.96 26.93
CA LYS A 115 -13.49 -8.33 27.46
C LYS A 115 -14.75 -9.15 27.19
N TYR A 116 -14.72 -10.00 26.17
CA TYR A 116 -15.84 -10.88 25.77
C TYR A 116 -15.62 -12.34 26.19
N ASN A 117 -14.67 -12.64 27.09
CA ASN A 117 -14.32 -13.99 27.56
C ASN A 117 -13.72 -14.94 26.50
N TYR A 118 -13.21 -14.44 25.37
CA TYR A 118 -12.58 -15.25 24.32
C TYR A 118 -11.04 -15.27 24.44
N PHE A 119 -10.51 -15.77 25.56
CA PHE A 119 -9.07 -15.64 25.89
C PHE A 119 -8.10 -16.53 25.09
N ASN A 120 -8.57 -17.57 24.38
CA ASN A 120 -7.70 -18.58 23.74
C ASN A 120 -7.99 -18.83 22.25
N TYR A 121 -8.73 -17.94 21.59
CA TYR A 121 -9.11 -18.12 20.20
C TYR A 121 -8.18 -17.32 19.26
N GLU A 122 -7.04 -17.92 18.90
CA GLU A 122 -6.03 -17.31 18.01
C GLU A 122 -6.60 -16.87 16.67
N ILE A 123 -7.51 -17.66 16.10
CA ILE A 123 -8.21 -17.33 14.84
C ILE A 123 -9.07 -16.06 15.02
N LEU A 124 -9.81 -15.96 16.13
CA LEU A 124 -10.66 -14.78 16.39
C LEU A 124 -9.79 -13.54 16.66
N GLN A 125 -8.67 -13.68 17.37
CA GLN A 125 -7.72 -12.59 17.59
C GLN A 125 -7.15 -12.09 16.25
N SER A 126 -6.81 -13.02 15.35
CA SER A 126 -6.31 -12.68 14.01
C SER A 126 -7.36 -11.97 13.15
N ILE A 127 -8.64 -12.39 13.22
CA ILE A 127 -9.76 -11.71 12.55
C ILE A 127 -9.91 -10.27 13.04
N VAL A 128 -9.87 -10.06 14.36
CA VAL A 128 -9.98 -8.71 14.94
C VAL A 128 -8.77 -7.86 14.57
N PHE A 129 -7.56 -8.42 14.65
CA PHE A 129 -6.33 -7.75 14.25
C PHE A 129 -6.36 -7.27 12.79
N VAL A 130 -6.72 -8.16 11.86
CA VAL A 130 -6.86 -7.81 10.43
C VAL A 130 -7.97 -6.78 10.24
N GLY A 131 -9.11 -6.91 10.93
CA GLY A 131 -10.19 -5.93 10.87
C GLY A 131 -9.76 -4.53 11.30
N ILE A 132 -9.00 -4.40 12.39
CA ILE A 132 -8.48 -3.11 12.85
C ILE A 132 -7.50 -2.52 11.82
N ILE A 133 -6.60 -3.33 11.26
CA ILE A 133 -5.66 -2.89 10.22
C ILE A 133 -6.40 -2.41 8.97
N MET A 134 -7.46 -3.10 8.56
CA MET A 134 -8.26 -2.70 7.40
C MET A 134 -8.96 -1.36 7.62
N ILE A 135 -9.51 -1.14 8.81
CA ILE A 135 -10.13 0.13 9.18
C ILE A 135 -9.09 1.24 9.22
N TYR A 136 -7.95 1.02 9.87
CA TYR A 136 -6.83 1.96 9.91
C TYR A 136 -6.37 2.36 8.50
N SER A 137 -6.10 1.36 7.66
CA SER A 137 -5.66 1.58 6.28
C SER A 137 -6.69 2.37 5.46
N THR A 138 -7.97 2.07 5.62
CA THR A 138 -9.03 2.82 4.94
C THR A 138 -9.05 4.27 5.39
N ILE A 139 -8.98 4.53 6.70
CA ILE A 139 -8.99 5.89 7.25
C ILE A 139 -7.76 6.69 6.79
N SER A 140 -6.57 6.09 6.84
CA SER A 140 -5.32 6.75 6.41
C SER A 140 -5.36 7.10 4.91
N ASN A 141 -6.00 6.26 4.09
CA ASN A 141 -6.10 6.47 2.64
C ASN A 141 -7.20 7.46 2.19
N ILE A 142 -8.21 7.75 3.02
CA ILE A 142 -9.29 8.70 2.68
C ILE A 142 -8.78 10.07 2.23
N PRO A 143 -7.90 10.78 2.97
CA PRO A 143 -7.45 12.12 2.56
C PRO A 143 -6.71 12.10 1.22
N TRP A 144 -5.88 11.09 0.98
CA TRP A 144 -5.14 10.90 -0.28
C TRP A 144 -6.10 10.65 -1.44
N SER A 145 -7.01 9.70 -1.28
CA SER A 145 -8.02 9.37 -2.29
C SER A 145 -8.94 10.55 -2.60
N TYR A 146 -9.33 11.31 -1.56
CA TYR A 146 -10.12 12.53 -1.74
C TYR A 146 -9.37 13.57 -2.58
N TYR A 147 -8.10 13.85 -2.26
CA TYR A 147 -7.29 14.78 -3.04
C TYR A 147 -7.12 14.30 -4.49
N TYR A 148 -6.89 13.00 -4.70
CA TYR A 148 -6.79 12.42 -6.03
C TYR A 148 -8.05 12.66 -6.87
N HIS A 149 -9.23 12.35 -6.34
CA HIS A 149 -10.47 12.45 -7.12
C HIS A 149 -11.01 13.88 -7.25
N PHE A 150 -11.05 14.64 -6.16
CA PHE A 150 -11.73 15.93 -6.13
C PHE A 150 -10.83 17.14 -6.39
N VAL A 151 -9.50 16.96 -6.39
CA VAL A 151 -8.55 18.03 -6.71
C VAL A 151 -7.81 17.71 -8.00
N LEU A 152 -7.13 16.56 -8.07
CA LEU A 152 -6.32 16.21 -9.23
C LEU A 152 -7.19 15.87 -10.45
N GLU A 153 -8.08 14.88 -10.34
CA GLU A 153 -8.92 14.44 -11.47
C GLU A 153 -9.96 15.52 -11.84
N GLU A 154 -10.48 16.28 -10.88
CA GLU A 154 -11.38 17.41 -11.12
C GLU A 154 -10.68 18.54 -11.90
N LYS A 155 -9.42 18.88 -11.57
CA LYS A 155 -8.64 19.90 -12.29
C LYS A 155 -8.51 19.60 -13.77
N HIS A 156 -8.46 18.31 -14.14
CA HIS A 156 -8.36 17.86 -15.53
C HIS A 156 -9.72 17.48 -16.14
N GLY A 157 -10.83 17.69 -15.42
CA GLY A 157 -12.19 17.43 -15.89
C GLY A 157 -12.55 15.95 -16.03
N PHE A 158 -11.75 15.06 -15.44
CA PHE A 158 -11.96 13.60 -15.50
C PHE A 158 -12.87 13.09 -14.39
N ASN A 159 -12.99 13.82 -13.27
CA ASN A 159 -13.86 13.41 -12.19
C ASN A 159 -15.34 13.52 -12.59
N LYS A 160 -16.05 12.41 -12.46
CA LYS A 160 -17.51 12.31 -12.66
C LYS A 160 -18.24 11.88 -11.38
N GLN A 161 -17.53 11.75 -10.28
CA GLN A 161 -18.06 11.25 -9.02
C GLN A 161 -18.47 12.41 -8.11
N THR A 162 -19.55 12.21 -7.36
CA THR A 162 -19.96 13.13 -6.30
C THR A 162 -19.39 12.70 -4.96
N VAL A 163 -19.20 13.62 -4.02
CA VAL A 163 -18.71 13.31 -2.65
C VAL A 163 -19.60 12.27 -1.96
N LYS A 164 -20.93 12.35 -2.14
CA LYS A 164 -21.87 11.36 -1.61
C LYS A 164 -21.65 9.97 -2.20
N PHE A 165 -21.35 9.88 -3.50
CA PHE A 165 -21.03 8.62 -4.16
C PHE A 165 -19.70 8.07 -3.64
N PHE A 166 -18.66 8.90 -3.54
CA PHE A 166 -17.35 8.53 -3.03
C PHE A 166 -17.40 7.90 -1.62
N ILE A 167 -18.09 8.53 -0.66
CA ILE A 167 -18.20 8.00 0.70
C ILE A 167 -18.96 6.67 0.71
N LYS A 168 -20.08 6.60 -0.01
CA LYS A 168 -20.89 5.37 -0.12
C LYS A 168 -20.07 4.24 -0.74
N ASP A 169 -19.30 4.53 -1.78
CA ASP A 169 -18.45 3.55 -2.45
C ASP A 169 -17.32 3.08 -1.55
N THR A 170 -16.68 3.98 -0.81
CA THR A 170 -15.62 3.64 0.16
C THR A 170 -16.13 2.70 1.25
N ILE A 171 -17.31 2.98 1.83
CA ILE A 171 -17.93 2.11 2.85
C ILE A 171 -18.30 0.75 2.25
N LYS A 172 -18.89 0.72 1.04
CA LYS A 172 -19.24 -0.53 0.37
C LYS A 172 -18.00 -1.38 0.08
N LYS A 173 -16.93 -0.77 -0.43
CA LYS A 173 -15.65 -1.43 -0.66
C LYS A 173 -15.11 -2.03 0.62
N LEU A 174 -15.06 -1.27 1.71
CA LEU A 174 -14.61 -1.76 3.01
C LEU A 174 -15.43 -2.98 3.48
N LEU A 175 -16.77 -2.89 3.41
CA LEU A 175 -17.64 -4.01 3.81
C LEU A 175 -17.41 -5.26 2.96
N VAL A 176 -17.34 -5.12 1.63
CA VAL A 176 -17.08 -6.23 0.72
C VAL A 176 -15.70 -6.85 1.00
N THR A 177 -14.66 -6.02 1.17
CA THR A 177 -13.32 -6.51 1.47
C THR A 177 -13.30 -7.22 2.82
N CYS A 178 -14.00 -6.75 3.85
CA CYS A 178 -14.09 -7.43 5.15
C CYS A 178 -14.79 -8.79 5.03
N ILE A 179 -15.92 -8.83 4.34
CA ILE A 179 -16.71 -10.06 4.15
C ILE A 179 -15.90 -11.13 3.39
N LEU A 180 -15.04 -10.72 2.45
CA LEU A 180 -14.19 -11.65 1.71
C LEU A 180 -12.91 -12.02 2.47
N THR A 181 -12.21 -11.04 3.04
CA THR A 181 -10.87 -11.24 3.63
C THR A 181 -10.94 -12.01 4.95
N LEU A 182 -11.89 -11.68 5.84
CA LEU A 182 -11.92 -12.29 7.17
C LEU A 182 -12.19 -13.81 7.14
N PRO A 183 -13.13 -14.34 6.33
CA PRO A 183 -13.30 -15.79 6.18
C PRO A 183 -12.11 -16.46 5.52
N ILE A 184 -11.49 -15.84 4.51
CA ILE A 184 -10.30 -16.39 3.84
C ILE A 184 -9.15 -16.50 4.84
N VAL A 185 -8.88 -15.45 5.62
CA VAL A 185 -7.84 -15.46 6.65
C VAL A 185 -8.13 -16.53 7.70
N SER A 186 -9.37 -16.63 8.17
CA SER A 186 -9.80 -17.65 9.13
C SER A 186 -9.53 -19.08 8.62
N LEU A 187 -9.91 -19.34 7.36
CA LEU A 187 -9.74 -20.64 6.72
C LEU A 187 -8.25 -20.96 6.53
N LEU A 188 -7.45 -20.00 6.07
CA LEU A 188 -6.00 -20.16 5.90
C LEU A 188 -5.30 -20.49 7.22
N ILE A 189 -5.61 -19.74 8.29
CA ILE A 189 -5.04 -20.03 9.62
C ILE A 189 -5.47 -21.42 10.08
N LYS A 190 -6.73 -21.79 9.85
CA LYS A 190 -7.22 -23.13 10.21
C LYS A 190 -6.48 -24.24 9.47
N ILE A 191 -6.13 -24.05 8.20
CA ILE A 191 -5.32 -25.01 7.43
C ILE A 191 -3.90 -25.08 7.98
N ILE A 192 -3.27 -23.95 8.31
CA ILE A 192 -1.89 -23.91 8.81
C ILE A 192 -1.78 -24.57 10.20
N GLN A 193 -2.84 -24.52 11.00
CA GLN A 193 -2.90 -25.18 12.32
C GLN A 193 -3.14 -26.70 12.24
N ILE A 194 -3.51 -27.25 11.08
CA ILE A 194 -3.71 -28.70 10.85
C ILE A 194 -2.38 -29.34 10.45
#